data_AF-A0A7S1Z0W4-F1
#
_entry.id   AF-A0A7S1Z0W4-F1
#
_cell.length_a   1.000
_cell.length_b   1.000
_cell.length_c   1.000
_cell.angle_alpha   90.00
_cell.angle_beta   90.00
_cell.angle_gamma   90.00
#
_symmetry.space_group_name_H-M   'P 1'
#
loop_
_entity.id
_entity.type
_entity.pdbx_description
1 polymer ?
#
loop_
_entity_poly.entity_id
_entity_poly.type
_entity_poly.pdbx_seq_one_letter_code
_entity_poly.pdbx_strand_id
1 'polypeptide(L)'
;MKCASILAVAASAVCLLSSPVIAGDCEVCIKVIQDVRDSMPKTDVKSKPKVEAALGNYCASSSLGPREKKICYYIDPIKRDVAQPFSTGMPSDRVCKRINQANPEICSVKFPIKTEKLEVKDLSKLRVKQLKQILGERGVECKGCLEKGDYIKRVQETEHLANNIEL
;
A
#
# COMPACT_ATOMS: atom_id res chain seq x y z
N MET A 1 54.76 24.36 -30.28
CA MET A 1 53.92 23.60 -29.34
C MET A 1 52.86 24.54 -28.77
N LYS A 2 51.65 24.48 -29.32
CA LYS A 2 50.45 25.17 -28.84
C LYS A 2 49.25 24.27 -29.12
N CYS A 3 48.30 24.31 -28.20
CA CYS A 3 46.86 24.04 -28.32
C CYS A 3 46.35 23.21 -27.14
N ALA A 4 45.44 23.88 -26.43
CA ALA A 4 44.73 23.46 -25.24
C ALA A 4 43.81 22.27 -25.48
N SER A 5 43.42 21.61 -24.39
CA SER A 5 42.08 21.06 -24.23
C SER A 5 41.76 20.94 -22.75
N ILE A 6 40.88 21.82 -22.28
CA ILE A 6 40.26 21.82 -20.96
C ILE A 6 39.07 20.87 -21.07
N LEU A 7 39.09 19.74 -20.35
CA LEU A 7 37.95 18.86 -20.18
C LEU A 7 37.24 19.22 -18.87
N ALA A 8 36.13 19.94 -18.98
CA ALA A 8 35.20 20.18 -17.89
C ALA A 8 34.33 18.92 -17.67
N VAL A 9 34.50 18.25 -16.54
CA VAL A 9 33.62 17.15 -16.10
C VAL A 9 32.46 17.76 -15.33
N ALA A 10 31.30 17.88 -15.97
CA ALA A 10 30.06 18.26 -15.29
C ALA A 10 29.48 17.03 -14.55
N ALA A 11 29.74 16.95 -13.25
CA ALA A 11 29.10 15.99 -12.37
C ALA A 11 27.62 16.34 -12.20
N SER A 12 26.76 15.67 -12.97
CA SER A 12 25.32 15.77 -12.84
C SER A 12 24.89 14.91 -11.65
N ALA A 13 24.80 15.52 -10.46
CA ALA A 13 24.17 14.90 -9.31
C ALA A 13 22.68 14.71 -9.61
N VAL A 14 22.30 13.51 -10.05
CA VAL A 14 20.91 13.09 -10.14
C VAL A 14 20.39 12.97 -8.70
N CYS A 15 19.75 14.03 -8.21
CA CYS A 15 18.92 13.98 -7.02
C CYS A 15 17.81 12.95 -7.26
N LEU A 16 17.97 11.76 -6.67
CA LEU A 16 16.89 10.80 -6.48
C LEU A 16 15.83 11.49 -5.62
N LEU A 17 14.80 12.03 -6.26
CA LEU A 17 13.57 12.45 -5.62
C LEU A 17 12.90 11.19 -5.05
N SER A 18 13.25 10.83 -3.81
CA SER A 18 12.41 9.99 -2.98
C SER A 18 11.14 10.78 -2.70
N SER A 19 10.13 10.55 -3.54
CA SER A 19 8.79 11.08 -3.30
C SER A 19 8.34 10.64 -1.91
N PRO A 20 7.82 11.53 -1.06
CA PRO A 20 7.19 11.11 0.18
C PRO A 20 6.10 10.13 -0.19
N VAL A 21 6.12 8.94 0.43
CA VAL A 21 5.06 7.94 0.29
C VAL A 21 3.77 8.60 0.76
N ILE A 22 3.06 9.21 -0.18
CA ILE A 22 1.66 9.56 -0.04
C ILE A 22 1.03 8.25 0.38
N ALA A 23 0.44 8.19 1.58
CA ALA A 23 -0.32 7.03 2.06
C ALA A 23 -1.14 6.51 0.87
N GLY A 24 -0.64 5.42 0.27
CA GLY A 24 -0.87 5.13 -1.12
C GLY A 24 -2.26 4.55 -1.27
N ASP A 25 -3.05 5.09 -2.19
CA ASP A 25 -4.24 4.36 -2.61
C ASP A 25 -3.81 2.95 -3.02
N CYS A 26 -4.51 1.93 -2.50
CA CYS A 26 -4.23 0.51 -2.74
C CYS A 26 -3.02 -0.10 -2.02
N GLU A 27 -2.50 0.48 -0.93
CA GLU A 27 -1.29 0.00 -0.23
C GLU A 27 -1.22 -1.52 0.00
N VAL A 28 -2.29 -2.15 0.52
CA VAL A 28 -2.32 -3.59 0.79
C VAL A 28 -2.26 -4.41 -0.50
N CYS A 29 -3.01 -4.01 -1.53
CA CYS A 29 -2.95 -4.66 -2.84
C CYS A 29 -1.54 -4.57 -3.44
N ILE A 30 -0.94 -3.38 -3.38
CA ILE A 30 0.40 -3.15 -3.94
C ILE A 30 1.41 -4.05 -3.26
N LYS A 31 1.35 -4.17 -1.94
CA LYS A 31 2.21 -5.09 -1.18
C LYS A 31 2.02 -6.54 -1.64
N VAL A 32 0.78 -7.03 -1.72
CA VAL A 32 0.50 -8.41 -2.17
C VAL A 32 1.06 -8.69 -3.57
N ILE A 33 0.81 -7.81 -4.53
CA ILE A 33 1.30 -7.98 -5.91
C ILE A 33 2.83 -7.87 -5.98
N GLN A 34 3.43 -6.99 -5.17
CA GLN A 34 4.87 -6.80 -5.12
C GLN A 34 5.58 -8.01 -4.48
N ASP A 35 5.08 -8.52 -3.37
CA ASP A 35 5.62 -9.71 -2.71
C ASP A 35 5.61 -10.92 -3.67
N VAL A 36 4.53 -11.10 -4.43
CA VAL A 36 4.44 -12.13 -5.47
C VAL A 36 5.51 -11.93 -6.53
N ARG A 37 5.72 -10.70 -7.02
CA ARG A 37 6.78 -10.38 -7.98
C ARG A 37 8.16 -10.71 -7.44
N ASP A 38 8.43 -10.36 -6.19
CA ASP A 38 9.74 -10.53 -5.58
C ASP A 38 10.02 -12.01 -5.24
N SER A 39 8.97 -12.81 -5.02
CA SER A 39 9.09 -14.27 -4.87
C SER A 39 9.41 -15.03 -6.17
N MET A 40 9.34 -14.36 -7.33
CA MET A 40 9.54 -14.98 -8.64
C MET A 40 10.84 -14.53 -9.30
N PRO A 41 11.57 -15.41 -10.02
CA PRO A 41 12.67 -14.98 -10.87
C PRO A 41 12.14 -14.18 -12.06
N LYS A 42 12.93 -13.20 -12.53
CA LYS A 42 12.55 -12.30 -13.64
C LYS A 42 12.18 -13.01 -14.94
N THR A 43 12.69 -14.23 -15.16
CA THR A 43 12.33 -15.08 -16.31
C THR A 43 10.91 -15.59 -16.22
N ASP A 44 10.45 -15.92 -15.01
CA ASP A 44 9.17 -16.57 -14.76
C ASP A 44 8.04 -15.57 -14.65
N VAL A 45 8.35 -14.32 -14.28
CA VAL A 45 7.41 -13.19 -14.31
C VAL A 45 6.76 -13.05 -15.70
N LYS A 46 7.48 -13.37 -16.79
CA LYS A 46 6.95 -13.26 -18.16
C LYS A 46 5.95 -14.37 -18.54
N SER A 47 5.82 -15.43 -17.74
CA SER A 47 4.97 -16.57 -18.02
C SER A 47 3.66 -16.49 -17.24
N LYS A 48 2.54 -16.26 -17.94
CA LYS A 48 1.21 -16.18 -17.29
C LYS A 48 0.89 -17.39 -16.41
N PRO A 49 1.09 -18.65 -16.87
CA PRO A 49 0.84 -19.83 -16.03
C PRO A 49 1.64 -19.85 -14.74
N LYS A 50 2.90 -19.38 -14.78
CA LYS A 50 3.75 -19.32 -13.60
C LYS A 50 3.33 -18.21 -12.65
N VAL A 51 2.91 -17.06 -13.17
CA VAL A 51 2.40 -15.93 -12.37
C VAL A 51 1.11 -16.32 -11.66
N GLU A 52 0.20 -17.02 -12.33
CA GLU A 52 -1.06 -17.49 -11.72
C GLU A 52 -0.80 -18.51 -10.60
N ALA A 53 0.16 -19.42 -10.83
CA ALA A 53 0.59 -20.36 -9.81
C ALA A 53 1.22 -19.63 -8.61
N ALA A 54 2.06 -18.62 -8.86
CA ALA A 54 2.66 -17.81 -7.79
C ALA A 54 1.62 -17.02 -6.99
N LEU A 55 0.63 -16.41 -7.66
CA LEU A 55 -0.51 -15.75 -7.01
C LEU A 55 -1.30 -16.73 -6.13
N GLY A 56 -1.60 -17.93 -6.65
CA GLY A 56 -2.29 -18.98 -5.89
C GLY A 56 -1.48 -19.44 -4.66
N ASN A 57 -0.18 -19.68 -4.83
CA ASN A 57 0.70 -20.12 -3.75
C ASN A 57 0.84 -19.05 -2.66
N TYR A 58 1.00 -17.78 -3.06
CA TYR A 58 1.04 -16.67 -2.11
C TYR A 58 -0.26 -16.59 -1.31
N CYS A 59 -1.41 -16.67 -1.98
CA CYS A 59 -2.72 -16.60 -1.34
C CYS A 59 -3.09 -17.82 -0.49
N ALA A 60 -2.45 -18.96 -0.73
CA ALA A 60 -2.56 -20.15 0.11
C ALA A 60 -1.63 -20.11 1.34
N SER A 61 -0.72 -19.13 1.43
CA SER A 61 0.23 -19.05 2.54
C SER A 61 -0.46 -18.73 3.87
N SER A 62 -0.14 -19.49 4.90
CA SER A 62 -0.63 -19.26 6.27
C SER A 62 -0.04 -18.00 6.92
N SER A 63 1.07 -17.48 6.38
CA SER A 63 1.77 -16.28 6.89
C SER A 63 1.07 -14.96 6.57
N LEU A 64 -0.01 -14.97 5.77
CA LEU A 64 -0.73 -13.75 5.40
C LEU A 64 -1.54 -13.18 6.58
N GLY A 65 -1.43 -11.87 6.77
CA GLY A 65 -2.29 -11.12 7.67
C GLY A 65 -3.74 -11.07 7.19
N PRO A 66 -4.69 -10.65 8.05
CA PRO A 66 -6.11 -10.57 7.69
C PRO A 66 -6.40 -9.67 6.46
N ARG A 67 -5.64 -8.58 6.30
CA ARG A 67 -5.80 -7.64 5.18
C ARG A 67 -5.29 -8.23 3.86
N GLU A 68 -4.14 -8.88 3.86
CA GLU A 68 -3.64 -9.61 2.69
C GLU A 68 -4.56 -10.77 2.30
N LYS A 69 -5.08 -11.52 3.28
CA LYS A 69 -6.10 -12.56 3.04
C LYS A 69 -7.35 -11.99 2.37
N LYS A 70 -7.84 -10.83 2.83
CA LYS A 70 -8.97 -10.14 2.20
C LYS A 70 -8.67 -9.73 0.75
N ILE A 71 -7.46 -9.26 0.45
CA ILE A 71 -7.04 -9.00 -0.93
C ILE A 71 -7.02 -10.29 -1.76
N CYS A 72 -6.44 -11.36 -1.22
CA CYS A 72 -6.38 -12.67 -1.88
C CYS A 72 -7.77 -13.23 -2.20
N TYR A 73 -8.76 -13.04 -1.32
CA TYR A 73 -10.15 -13.42 -1.59
C TYR A 73 -10.69 -12.76 -2.87
N TYR A 74 -10.34 -11.49 -3.14
CA TYR A 74 -10.75 -10.81 -4.37
C TYR A 74 -9.91 -11.19 -5.59
N ILE A 75 -8.62 -11.48 -5.41
CA ILE A 75 -7.69 -11.75 -6.52
C ILE A 75 -7.77 -13.18 -7.01
N ASP A 76 -7.93 -14.17 -6.13
CA ASP A 76 -7.84 -15.59 -6.51
C ASP A 76 -8.82 -16.00 -7.64
N PRO A 77 -10.10 -15.54 -7.65
CA PRO A 77 -11.02 -15.84 -8.75
C PRO A 77 -10.60 -15.24 -10.09
N ILE A 78 -9.87 -14.12 -10.07
CA ILE A 78 -9.48 -13.34 -11.26
C ILE A 78 -7.98 -13.40 -11.54
N LYS A 79 -7.24 -14.32 -10.92
CA LYS A 79 -5.77 -14.39 -11.04
C LYS A 79 -5.27 -14.51 -12.47
N ARG A 80 -6.09 -15.08 -13.38
CA ARG A 80 -5.84 -15.12 -14.83
C ARG A 80 -5.77 -13.72 -15.45
N ASP A 81 -6.72 -12.86 -15.09
CA ASP A 81 -6.80 -11.48 -15.57
C ASP A 81 -5.75 -10.58 -14.92
N VAL A 82 -5.32 -10.90 -13.69
CA VAL A 82 -4.22 -10.23 -12.99
C VAL A 82 -2.86 -10.64 -13.56
N ALA A 83 -2.69 -11.92 -13.91
CA ALA A 83 -1.44 -12.45 -14.44
C ALA A 83 -1.09 -11.86 -15.81
N GLN A 84 -2.08 -11.54 -16.64
CA GLN A 84 -1.88 -10.94 -17.96
C GLN A 84 -1.10 -9.60 -17.91
N PRO A 85 -1.57 -8.53 -17.24
CA PRO A 85 -0.82 -7.28 -17.14
C PRO A 85 0.48 -7.46 -16.35
N PHE A 86 0.48 -8.33 -15.34
CA PHE A 86 1.68 -8.63 -14.56
C PHE A 86 2.80 -9.21 -15.43
N SER A 87 2.49 -10.16 -16.31
CA SER A 87 3.50 -10.82 -17.15
C SER A 87 4.06 -9.94 -18.26
N THR A 88 3.33 -8.88 -18.61
CA THR A 88 3.81 -7.83 -19.53
C THR A 88 4.71 -6.79 -18.84
N GLY A 89 5.00 -6.94 -17.55
CA GLY A 89 5.85 -6.03 -16.79
C GLY A 89 5.13 -4.79 -16.24
N MET A 90 3.80 -4.81 -16.16
CA MET A 90 3.04 -3.71 -15.53
C MET A 90 3.40 -3.60 -14.05
N PRO A 91 3.77 -2.41 -13.53
CA PRO A 91 4.13 -2.25 -12.12
C PRO A 91 2.93 -2.48 -11.19
N SER A 92 3.21 -2.82 -9.93
CA SER A 92 2.22 -3.29 -8.96
C SER A 92 1.12 -2.25 -8.68
N ASP A 93 1.47 -0.97 -8.65
CA ASP A 93 0.51 0.14 -8.49
C ASP A 93 -0.50 0.21 -9.64
N ARG A 94 -0.04 -0.01 -10.88
CA ARG A 94 -0.90 0.02 -12.08
C ARG A 94 -1.77 -1.24 -12.17
N VAL A 95 -1.24 -2.40 -11.78
CA VAL A 95 -2.04 -3.63 -11.63
C VAL A 95 -3.18 -3.39 -10.63
N CYS A 96 -2.87 -2.90 -9.43
CA CYS A 96 -3.89 -2.63 -8.41
C CYS A 96 -4.92 -1.58 -8.85
N LYS A 97 -4.51 -0.49 -9.51
CA LYS A 97 -5.43 0.49 -10.08
C LYS A 97 -6.39 -0.12 -11.10
N ARG A 98 -5.89 -1.02 -11.96
CA ARG A 98 -6.73 -1.72 -12.95
C ARG A 98 -7.75 -2.64 -12.27
N ILE A 99 -7.34 -3.44 -11.30
CA ILE A 99 -8.27 -4.36 -10.62
C ILE A 99 -9.30 -3.56 -9.81
N ASN A 100 -8.89 -2.41 -9.24
CA ASN A 100 -9.80 -1.53 -8.52
C ASN A 100 -10.91 -0.91 -9.40
N GLN A 101 -10.67 -0.74 -10.70
CA GLN A 101 -11.72 -0.29 -11.62
C GLN A 101 -12.85 -1.33 -11.74
N ALA A 102 -12.53 -2.61 -11.58
CA ALA A 102 -13.52 -3.69 -11.57
C ALA A 102 -14.10 -3.93 -10.17
N ASN A 103 -13.30 -3.76 -9.12
CA ASN A 103 -13.73 -3.92 -7.73
C ASN A 103 -13.12 -2.84 -6.81
N PRO A 104 -13.89 -1.78 -6.48
CA PRO A 104 -13.43 -0.69 -5.62
C PRO A 104 -13.06 -1.09 -4.17
N GLU A 105 -13.49 -2.27 -3.72
CA GLU A 105 -13.16 -2.78 -2.39
C GLU A 105 -11.66 -3.05 -2.23
N ILE A 106 -10.96 -3.36 -3.33
CA ILE A 106 -9.53 -3.75 -3.31
C ILE A 106 -8.66 -2.63 -2.74
N CYS A 107 -8.82 -1.39 -3.22
CA CYS A 107 -8.03 -0.27 -2.69
C CYS A 107 -8.61 0.35 -1.42
N SER A 108 -9.80 -0.09 -1.01
CA SER A 108 -10.41 0.26 0.26
C SER A 108 -9.83 -0.54 1.43
N VAL A 109 -9.24 -1.71 1.16
CA VAL A 109 -8.46 -2.46 2.16
C VAL A 109 -7.15 -1.75 2.45
N LYS A 110 -6.96 -1.32 3.71
CA LYS A 110 -5.77 -0.59 4.17
C LYS A 110 -5.15 -1.26 5.40
N PHE A 111 -3.86 -1.05 5.58
CA PHE A 111 -3.20 -1.42 6.83
C PHE A 111 -3.71 -0.53 7.97
N PRO A 112 -3.87 -1.10 9.17
CA PRO A 112 -4.28 -0.33 10.32
C PRO A 112 -3.23 0.71 10.68
N ILE A 113 -3.68 1.90 11.05
CA ILE A 113 -2.78 2.97 11.46
C ILE A 113 -2.44 2.73 12.93
N LYS A 114 -1.20 2.31 13.20
CA LYS A 114 -0.73 2.09 14.56
C LYS A 114 -0.67 3.42 15.33
N THR A 115 -1.42 3.50 16.43
CA THR A 115 -1.54 4.72 17.23
C THR A 115 -0.86 4.66 18.60
N GLU A 116 -0.40 3.49 19.05
CA GLU A 116 0.12 3.21 20.41
C GLU A 116 1.25 4.14 20.90
N LYS A 117 1.87 4.91 20.01
CA LYS A 117 3.00 5.81 20.31
C LYS A 117 2.80 7.22 19.77
N LEU A 118 1.60 7.56 19.32
CA LEU A 118 1.34 8.86 18.69
C LEU A 118 0.86 9.87 19.72
N GLU A 119 1.60 10.98 19.86
CA GLU A 119 1.14 12.13 20.64
C GLU A 119 0.21 13.03 19.80
N VAL A 120 -0.44 14.02 20.44
CA VAL A 120 -1.27 15.04 19.76
C VAL A 120 -0.55 15.64 18.56
N LYS A 121 0.74 15.92 18.71
CA LYS A 121 1.59 16.53 17.68
C LYS A 121 1.80 15.64 16.45
N ASP A 122 1.64 14.33 16.61
CA ASP A 122 1.76 13.36 15.53
C ASP A 122 0.39 13.11 14.88
N LEU A 123 -0.68 13.07 15.68
CA LEU A 123 -2.05 13.03 15.19
C LEU A 123 -2.41 14.29 14.36
N SER A 124 -1.85 15.45 14.70
CA SER A 124 -2.05 16.69 13.94
C SER A 124 -1.43 16.65 12.54
N LYS A 125 -0.45 15.76 12.28
CA LYS A 125 0.13 15.54 10.95
C LYS A 125 -0.75 14.66 10.07
N LEU A 126 -1.63 13.85 10.65
CA LEU A 126 -2.55 12.98 9.91
C LEU A 126 -3.65 13.82 9.22
N ARG A 127 -4.13 13.35 8.07
CA ARG A 127 -5.29 13.94 7.40
C ARG A 127 -6.59 13.52 8.11
N VAL A 128 -7.65 14.32 8.00
CA VAL A 128 -8.97 13.98 8.58
C VAL A 128 -9.47 12.59 8.13
N LYS A 129 -9.21 12.19 6.89
CA LYS A 129 -9.53 10.85 6.38
C LYS A 129 -8.83 9.73 7.16
N GLN A 130 -7.58 9.93 7.56
CA GLN A 130 -6.82 8.97 8.37
C GLN A 130 -7.32 8.92 9.82
N LEU A 131 -7.65 10.09 10.39
CA LEU A 131 -8.27 10.15 11.72
C LEU A 131 -9.61 9.41 11.76
N LYS A 132 -10.45 9.60 10.73
CA LYS A 132 -11.71 8.83 10.57
C LYS A 132 -11.47 7.34 10.39
N GLN A 133 -10.42 6.95 9.66
CA GLN A 133 -10.04 5.55 9.51
C GLN A 133 -9.69 4.92 10.88
N ILE A 134 -8.85 5.58 11.69
CA ILE A 134 -8.50 5.12 13.05
C ILE A 134 -9.75 4.90 13.90
N LEU A 135 -10.68 5.87 13.88
CA LEU A 135 -11.94 5.76 14.65
C LEU A 135 -12.80 4.60 14.14
N GLY A 136 -12.92 4.43 12.83
CA GLY A 136 -13.66 3.32 12.23
C GLY A 136 -13.04 1.95 12.54
N GLU A 137 -11.71 1.84 12.55
CA GLU A 137 -10.98 0.63 12.94
C GLU A 137 -11.25 0.26 14.41
N ARG A 138 -11.49 1.25 15.27
CA ARG A 138 -11.88 1.07 16.68
C ARG A 138 -13.38 0.88 16.88
N GLY A 139 -14.18 0.88 15.81
CA GLY A 139 -15.64 0.80 15.88
C GLY A 139 -16.32 2.04 16.48
N VAL A 140 -15.64 3.20 16.45
CA VAL A 140 -16.13 4.45 17.03
C VAL A 140 -16.51 5.43 15.93
N GLU A 141 -17.69 6.03 16.06
CA GLU A 141 -18.07 7.20 15.28
C GLU A 141 -17.84 8.52 16.06
N CYS A 142 -17.46 9.57 15.33
CA CYS A 142 -17.25 10.92 15.87
C CYS A 142 -18.51 11.77 15.61
N LYS A 143 -19.51 11.70 16.51
CA LYS A 143 -20.74 12.49 16.39
C LYS A 143 -20.46 13.96 16.74
N GLY A 144 -20.74 14.88 15.82
CA GLY A 144 -20.57 16.32 16.04
C GLY A 144 -19.15 16.86 15.80
N CYS A 145 -18.25 16.07 15.22
CA CYS A 145 -16.87 16.52 14.94
C CYS A 145 -16.84 17.36 13.65
N LEU A 146 -16.70 18.68 13.81
CA LEU A 146 -16.73 19.65 12.71
C LEU A 146 -15.31 20.04 12.28
N GLU A 147 -14.41 20.19 13.25
CA GLU A 147 -13.04 20.60 13.02
C GLU A 147 -12.07 19.43 13.16
N LYS A 148 -10.87 19.57 12.57
CA LYS A 148 -9.80 18.56 12.69
C LYS A 148 -9.43 18.30 14.16
N GLY A 149 -9.47 19.33 15.01
CA GLY A 149 -9.19 19.21 16.44
C GLY A 149 -10.13 18.23 17.15
N ASP A 150 -11.40 18.19 16.75
CA ASP A 150 -12.41 17.29 17.34
C ASP A 150 -12.07 15.82 17.04
N TYR A 151 -11.68 15.53 15.81
CA TYR A 151 -11.24 14.18 15.43
C TYR A 151 -9.97 13.76 16.18
N ILE A 152 -9.01 14.66 16.38
CA ILE A 152 -7.79 14.37 17.14
C ILE A 152 -8.14 14.02 18.59
N LYS A 153 -8.96 14.84 19.25
CA LYS A 153 -9.42 14.60 20.63
C LYS A 153 -10.11 13.24 20.74
N ARG A 154 -11.04 12.93 19.83
CA ARG A 154 -11.75 11.64 19.83
C ARG A 154 -10.81 10.45 19.63
N VAL A 155 -9.78 10.59 18.79
CA VAL A 155 -8.76 9.56 18.61
C VAL A 155 -7.93 9.37 19.89
N GLN A 156 -7.67 10.40 20.67
CA GLN A 156 -6.96 10.23 21.95
C GLN A 156 -7.82 9.54 23.00
N GLU A 157 -9.08 9.97 23.15
CA GLU A 157 -10.01 9.37 24.12
C GLU A 157 -10.21 7.86 23.90
N THR A 158 -10.08 7.41 22.65
CA THR A 158 -10.32 6.03 22.24
C THR A 158 -9.04 5.22 22.04
N GLU A 159 -7.89 5.73 22.49
CA GLU A 159 -6.59 5.06 22.32
C GLU A 159 -6.57 3.65 22.93
N HIS A 160 -7.25 3.45 24.06
CA HIS A 160 -7.41 2.15 24.71
C HIS A 160 -8.06 1.06 23.83
N LEU A 161 -8.76 1.44 22.74
CA LEU A 161 -9.38 0.51 21.79
C LEU A 161 -8.47 0.11 20.63
N ALA A 162 -7.25 0.66 20.53
CA ALA A 162 -6.34 0.42 19.42
C ALA A 162 -5.90 -1.05 19.27
N ASN A 163 -5.97 -1.85 20.34
CA ASN A 163 -5.49 -3.23 20.35
C ASN A 163 -6.53 -4.26 19.87
N ASN A 164 -7.77 -3.84 19.56
CA ASN A 164 -8.84 -4.75 19.12
C ASN A 164 -8.75 -5.13 17.63
N ILE A 165 -7.64 -4.83 16.96
CA ILE A 165 -7.51 -4.85 15.49
C ILE A 165 -6.92 -6.19 14.97
N GLU A 166 -6.46 -7.08 15.85
CA GLU A 166 -5.81 -8.36 15.46
C GLU A 166 -6.73 -9.60 15.39
N LEU A 167 -8.06 -9.45 15.40
CA LEU A 167 -9.00 -10.57 15.18
C LEU A 167 -9.41 -10.72 13.70
#